data_AF-A0A811RUS7-F1
#
_entry.id   AF-A0A811RUS7-F1
#
_cell.length_a   1.000
_cell.length_b   1.000
_cell.length_c   1.000
_cell.angle_alpha   90.00
_cell.angle_beta   90.00
_cell.angle_gamma   90.00
#
_symmetry.space_group_name_H-M   'P 1'
#
loop_
_entity.id
_entity.type
_entity.pdbx_description
1 polymer ?
#
loop_
_entity_poly.entity_id
_entity_poly.type
_entity_poly.pdbx_seq_one_letter_code
_entity_poly.pdbx_strand_id
1 'polypeptide(L)'
;MDWSAVTAEDLVDALREVDWSTPPRPVPEFFSRFTVPRSYSKWTSRLKCNLYYYRTNYFILIMFILGMGFLWKPVAILAAFMTGLSIAFLNDSFAVTFNEKVTRTVRQFSPHLAAKMRPPITPVLRGRPSSKRSIHICGRPRWVFVLFFSAVSCILWLTSCSLLTVLWALLIALFATVLHASFRTPNLKARLNTFREEFRAVWRNYSEL
;
A
#
# COMPACT_ATOMS: atom_id res chain seq x y z
N MET A 1 7.86 12.64 -28.34
CA MET A 1 6.50 12.14 -28.06
C MET A 1 5.38 13.18 -28.04
N ASP A 2 4.38 12.99 -28.92
CA ASP A 2 3.08 13.66 -28.86
C ASP A 2 2.15 12.90 -27.91
N TRP A 3 2.05 13.35 -26.66
CA TRP A 3 1.19 12.76 -25.63
C TRP A 3 -0.31 12.77 -25.97
N SER A 4 -0.71 13.44 -27.05
CA SER A 4 -2.07 13.36 -27.60
C SER A 4 -2.36 12.01 -28.25
N ALA A 5 -1.34 11.32 -28.80
CA ALA A 5 -1.48 10.03 -29.47
C ALA A 5 -1.37 8.83 -28.50
N VAL A 6 -0.74 9.02 -27.34
CA VAL A 6 -0.61 7.97 -26.30
C VAL A 6 -1.99 7.62 -25.74
N THR A 7 -2.39 6.35 -25.76
CA THR A 7 -3.68 5.94 -25.20
C THR A 7 -3.63 5.87 -23.67
N ALA A 8 -4.78 5.69 -23.02
CA ALA A 8 -4.81 5.50 -21.57
C ALA A 8 -4.20 4.15 -21.17
N GLU A 9 -4.38 3.14 -22.01
CA GLU A 9 -3.87 1.77 -21.81
C GLU A 9 -2.33 1.78 -21.84
N ASP A 10 -1.73 2.39 -22.87
CA ASP A 10 -0.28 2.54 -22.98
C ASP A 10 0.33 3.22 -21.75
N LEU A 11 -0.38 4.23 -21.20
CA LEU A 11 0.08 4.93 -19.99
C LEU A 11 0.00 4.03 -18.76
N VAL A 12 -1.05 3.23 -18.61
CA VAL A 12 -1.21 2.31 -17.47
C VAL A 12 -0.16 1.22 -17.52
N ASP A 13 0.09 0.65 -18.70
CA ASP A 13 1.14 -0.36 -18.89
C ASP A 13 2.51 0.23 -18.60
N ALA A 14 2.80 1.43 -19.12
CA ALA A 14 4.04 2.14 -18.84
C ALA A 14 4.21 2.54 -17.36
N LEU A 15 3.13 2.66 -16.59
CA LEU A 15 3.17 2.89 -15.14
C LEU A 15 3.33 1.58 -14.35
N ARG A 16 2.91 0.46 -14.91
CA ARG A 16 3.03 -0.87 -14.30
C ARG A 16 4.44 -1.43 -14.41
N GLU A 17 5.11 -1.17 -15.52
CA GLU A 17 6.50 -1.61 -15.81
C GLU A 17 7.57 -0.77 -15.10
N VAL A 18 7.18 0.10 -14.18
CA VAL A 18 8.06 1.09 -13.58
C VAL A 18 8.98 0.52 -12.51
N ASP A 19 10.28 0.80 -12.66
CA ASP A 19 11.27 0.68 -11.59
C ASP A 19 11.09 1.78 -10.53
N TRP A 20 10.62 1.36 -9.35
CA TRP A 20 10.39 2.22 -8.17
C TRP A 20 11.67 2.63 -7.43
N SER A 21 12.84 2.17 -7.87
CA SER A 21 14.15 2.51 -7.30
C SER A 21 14.65 3.90 -7.72
N THR A 22 13.96 4.56 -8.66
CA THR A 22 14.34 5.88 -9.15
C THR A 22 14.04 6.98 -8.13
N PRO A 23 15.02 7.86 -7.80
CA PRO A 23 14.81 8.90 -6.81
C PRO A 23 13.76 9.92 -7.26
N PRO A 24 13.00 10.52 -6.33
CA PRO A 24 12.02 11.53 -6.65
C PRO A 24 12.66 12.75 -7.32
N ARG A 25 11.90 13.42 -8.17
CA ARG A 25 12.35 14.64 -8.85
C ARG A 25 12.46 15.79 -7.84
N PRO A 26 13.38 16.76 -8.06
CA PRO A 26 13.57 17.88 -7.14
C PRO A 26 12.26 18.63 -6.85
N VAL A 27 12.01 18.91 -5.58
CA VAL A 27 10.79 19.61 -5.12
C VAL A 27 10.63 21.00 -5.76
N PRO A 28 11.70 21.82 -5.95
CA PRO A 28 11.55 23.11 -6.64
C PRO A 28 11.09 22.93 -8.09
N GLU A 29 11.51 21.85 -8.76
CA GLU A 29 11.07 21.53 -10.11
C GLU A 29 9.58 21.16 -10.11
N PHE A 30 9.14 20.39 -9.11
CA PHE A 30 7.75 19.96 -8.96
C PHE A 30 6.77 21.14 -8.86
N PHE A 31 7.11 22.19 -8.09
CA PHE A 31 6.23 23.35 -7.85
C PHE A 31 6.53 24.62 -8.69
N SER A 32 7.46 24.58 -9.64
CA SER A 32 7.99 25.80 -10.28
C SER A 32 7.03 26.58 -11.21
N ARG A 33 6.13 25.93 -11.96
CA ARG A 33 5.28 26.62 -12.97
C ARG A 33 3.91 25.97 -13.16
N PHE A 34 2.87 26.74 -12.94
CA PHE A 34 1.47 26.34 -13.16
C PHE A 34 0.81 27.27 -14.18
N THR A 35 0.06 26.71 -15.13
CA THR A 35 -0.74 27.48 -16.11
C THR A 35 -2.04 26.76 -16.43
N VAL A 36 -3.10 27.53 -16.66
CA VAL A 36 -4.39 26.99 -17.09
C VAL A 36 -4.28 26.51 -18.56
N PRO A 37 -4.65 25.25 -18.86
CA PRO A 37 -4.63 24.75 -20.24
C PRO A 37 -5.75 25.40 -21.05
N ARG A 38 -5.41 25.83 -22.28
CA ARG A 38 -6.33 26.54 -23.18
C ARG A 38 -7.27 25.63 -23.99
N SER A 39 -7.00 24.32 -24.03
CA SER A 39 -7.83 23.36 -24.77
C SER A 39 -7.80 21.97 -24.12
N TYR A 40 -8.85 21.19 -24.35
CA TYR A 40 -8.97 19.82 -23.82
C TYR A 40 -7.81 18.91 -24.26
N SER A 41 -7.46 18.93 -25.55
CA SER A 41 -6.33 18.16 -26.09
C SER A 41 -4.99 18.53 -25.41
N LYS A 42 -4.77 19.82 -25.10
CA LYS A 42 -3.59 20.25 -24.35
C LYS A 42 -3.66 19.82 -22.88
N TRP A 43 -4.84 19.83 -22.27
CA TRP A 43 -5.02 19.38 -20.89
C TRP A 43 -4.72 17.88 -20.74
N THR A 44 -5.28 17.03 -21.60
CA THR A 44 -5.05 15.57 -21.55
C THR A 44 -3.58 15.23 -21.80
N SER A 45 -2.94 15.88 -22.78
CA SER A 45 -1.51 15.76 -23.05
C SER A 45 -0.65 16.12 -21.82
N ARG A 46 -0.98 17.22 -21.13
CA ARG A 46 -0.29 17.66 -19.90
C ARG A 46 -0.48 16.66 -18.77
N LEU A 47 -1.71 16.20 -18.54
CA LEU A 47 -2.03 15.24 -17.51
C LEU A 47 -1.19 13.97 -17.65
N LYS A 48 -1.19 13.35 -18.84
CA LYS A 48 -0.43 12.13 -19.14
C LYS A 48 1.08 12.34 -18.96
N CYS A 49 1.62 13.42 -19.54
CA CYS A 49 3.05 13.73 -19.45
C CYS A 49 3.51 13.96 -18.02
N ASN A 50 2.78 14.77 -17.25
CA ASN A 50 3.16 15.09 -15.88
C ASN A 50 3.00 13.88 -14.95
N LEU A 51 1.94 13.09 -15.13
CA LEU A 51 1.67 11.89 -14.32
C LEU A 51 2.78 10.85 -14.50
N TYR A 52 3.24 10.64 -15.74
CA TYR A 52 4.39 9.77 -16.01
C TYR A 52 5.70 10.35 -15.44
N TYR A 53 5.98 11.64 -15.69
CA TYR A 53 7.26 12.25 -15.34
C TYR A 53 7.48 12.42 -13.82
N TYR A 54 6.43 12.75 -13.07
CA TYR A 54 6.47 12.97 -11.62
C TYR A 54 5.81 11.86 -10.80
N ARG A 55 5.64 10.66 -11.38
CA ARG A 55 4.99 9.49 -10.74
C ARG A 55 5.41 9.27 -9.28
N THR A 56 6.72 9.26 -9.00
CA THR A 56 7.27 9.04 -7.65
C THR A 56 6.89 10.18 -6.70
N ASN A 57 6.92 11.44 -7.18
CA ASN A 57 6.53 12.60 -6.38
C ASN A 57 5.03 12.57 -6.06
N TYR A 58 4.18 12.16 -7.00
CA TYR A 58 2.75 11.99 -6.73
C TYR A 58 2.47 10.85 -5.77
N PHE A 59 3.19 9.74 -5.87
CA PHE A 59 3.10 8.66 -4.89
C PHE A 59 3.45 9.14 -3.48
N ILE A 60 4.56 9.88 -3.34
CA ILE A 60 4.97 10.48 -2.06
C ILE A 60 3.90 11.47 -1.56
N LEU A 61 3.35 12.31 -2.44
CA LEU A 61 2.27 13.25 -2.08
C LEU A 61 1.03 12.52 -1.55
N ILE A 62 0.60 11.46 -2.23
CA ILE A 62 -0.54 10.63 -1.79
C ILE A 62 -0.26 10.02 -0.41
N MET A 63 0.91 9.39 -0.25
CA MET A 63 1.31 8.79 1.03
C MET A 63 1.40 9.82 2.15
N PHE A 64 1.88 11.03 1.86
CA PHE A 64 1.96 12.12 2.83
C PHE A 64 0.57 12.59 3.28
N ILE A 65 -0.35 12.84 2.35
CA ILE A 65 -1.72 13.28 2.66
C ILE A 65 -2.48 12.17 3.43
N LEU A 66 -2.35 10.92 3.00
CA LEU A 66 -2.92 9.77 3.71
C LEU A 66 -2.34 9.66 5.13
N GLY A 67 -1.01 9.73 5.27
CA GLY A 67 -0.32 9.66 6.55
C GLY A 67 -0.77 10.76 7.51
N MET A 68 -0.88 12.00 7.04
CA MET A 68 -1.43 13.11 7.82
C MET A 68 -2.88 12.86 8.25
N GLY A 69 -3.73 12.34 7.35
CA GLY A 69 -5.11 11.97 7.66
C GLY A 69 -5.21 10.91 8.77
N PHE A 70 -4.31 9.93 8.76
CA PHE A 70 -4.21 8.92 9.84
C PHE A 70 -3.69 9.52 11.16
N LEU A 71 -2.65 10.37 11.10
CA LEU A 71 -2.05 10.98 12.29
C LEU A 71 -3.02 11.90 13.05
N TRP A 72 -3.95 12.54 12.34
CA TRP A 72 -4.98 13.38 12.96
C TRP A 72 -6.08 12.59 13.66
N LYS A 73 -6.18 11.27 13.45
CA LYS A 73 -7.20 10.41 14.04
C LYS A 73 -6.52 9.25 14.78
N PRO A 74 -6.15 9.41 16.07
CA PRO A 74 -5.48 8.34 16.82
C PRO A 74 -6.30 7.04 16.89
N VAL A 75 -7.63 7.16 16.84
CA VAL A 75 -8.55 6.00 16.79
C VAL A 75 -8.38 5.21 15.49
N ALA A 76 -8.10 5.87 14.36
CA ALA A 76 -7.84 5.21 13.07
C ALA A 76 -6.55 4.38 13.12
N ILE A 77 -5.53 4.86 13.83
CA ILE A 77 -4.26 4.14 14.02
C ILE A 77 -4.51 2.86 14.83
N LEU A 78 -5.25 2.97 15.92
CA LEU A 78 -5.61 1.81 16.74
C LEU A 78 -6.47 0.81 15.94
N ALA A 79 -7.46 1.30 15.18
CA ALA A 79 -8.31 0.47 14.34
C ALA A 79 -7.51 -0.28 13.28
N ALA A 80 -6.59 0.40 12.59
CA ALA A 80 -5.68 -0.18 11.59
C ALA A 80 -4.72 -1.20 12.20
N PHE A 81 -4.19 -0.92 13.40
CA PHE A 81 -3.35 -1.87 14.13
C PHE A 81 -4.12 -3.15 14.49
N MET A 82 -5.37 -3.02 14.96
CA MET A 82 -6.23 -4.18 15.24
C MET A 82 -6.60 -4.96 13.98
N THR A 83 -6.86 -4.28 12.85
CA THR A 83 -7.03 -4.94 11.55
C THR A 83 -5.77 -5.71 11.17
N GLY A 84 -4.59 -5.09 11.30
CA GLY A 84 -3.30 -5.69 10.99
C GLY A 84 -3.01 -6.92 11.83
N LEU A 85 -3.29 -6.88 13.14
CA LEU A 85 -3.19 -8.04 14.02
C LEU A 85 -4.13 -9.16 13.61
N SER A 86 -5.39 -8.84 13.27
CA SER A 86 -6.34 -9.83 12.77
C SER A 86 -5.83 -10.54 11.51
N ILE A 87 -5.25 -9.79 10.56
CA ILE A 87 -4.65 -10.35 9.34
C ILE A 87 -3.40 -11.17 9.67
N ALA A 88 -2.55 -10.68 10.57
CA ALA A 88 -1.35 -11.40 11.00
C ALA A 88 -1.68 -12.76 11.63
N PHE A 89 -2.78 -12.88 12.37
CA PHE A 89 -3.25 -14.17 12.91
C PHE A 89 -3.75 -15.17 11.86
N LEU A 90 -4.03 -14.73 10.63
CA LEU A 90 -4.27 -15.64 9.50
C LEU A 90 -2.97 -16.27 8.98
N ASN A 91 -1.81 -15.66 9.27
CA ASN A 91 -0.51 -16.21 8.92
C ASN A 91 -0.06 -17.26 9.96
N ASP A 92 0.19 -18.48 9.46
CA ASP A 92 0.57 -19.63 10.29
C ASP A 92 1.85 -19.38 11.11
N SER A 93 2.89 -18.83 10.48
CA SER A 93 4.18 -18.56 11.11
C SER A 93 4.05 -17.53 12.24
N PHE A 94 3.25 -16.48 12.01
CA PHE A 94 2.99 -15.47 13.03
C PHE A 94 2.21 -16.04 14.21
N ALA A 95 1.12 -16.77 13.94
CA ALA A 95 0.25 -17.34 14.98
C ALA A 95 1.00 -18.32 15.91
N VAL A 96 1.86 -19.17 15.35
CA VAL A 96 2.68 -20.12 16.12
C VAL A 96 3.71 -19.37 16.97
N THR A 97 4.46 -18.44 16.37
CA THR A 97 5.48 -17.65 17.08
C THR A 97 4.87 -16.83 18.22
N PHE A 98 3.70 -16.23 17.99
CA PHE A 98 2.96 -15.48 19.00
C PHE A 98 2.55 -16.40 20.16
N ASN A 99 1.95 -17.56 19.88
CA ASN A 99 1.56 -18.52 20.89
C ASN A 99 2.74 -19.00 21.75
N GLU A 100 3.89 -19.28 21.14
CA GLU A 100 5.10 -19.68 21.85
C GLU A 100 5.65 -18.58 22.77
N LYS A 101 5.71 -17.34 22.28
CA LYS A 101 6.15 -16.19 23.08
C LYS A 101 5.22 -15.93 24.26
N VAL A 102 3.90 -15.93 24.03
CA VAL A 102 2.90 -15.74 25.09
C VAL A 102 3.00 -16.87 26.10
N THR A 103 3.07 -18.13 25.66
CA THR A 103 3.19 -19.27 26.57
C THR A 103 4.48 -19.23 27.38
N ARG A 104 5.62 -18.87 26.79
CA ARG A 104 6.89 -18.69 27.51
C ARG A 104 6.80 -17.59 28.57
N THR A 105 6.22 -16.45 28.21
CA THR A 105 6.05 -15.31 29.12
C THR A 105 5.15 -15.71 30.29
N VAL A 106 4.00 -16.33 30.03
CA VAL A 106 3.09 -16.78 31.09
C VAL A 106 3.73 -17.86 31.96
N ARG A 107 4.58 -18.75 31.41
CA ARG A 107 5.32 -19.71 32.24
C ARG A 107 6.23 -19.03 33.27
N GLN A 108 6.80 -17.87 32.94
CA GLN A 108 7.64 -17.10 33.87
C GLN A 108 6.82 -16.51 35.02
N PHE A 109 5.58 -16.07 34.75
CA PHE A 109 4.71 -15.47 35.77
C PHE A 109 3.88 -16.50 36.55
N SER A 110 3.31 -17.49 35.86
CA SER A 110 2.45 -18.52 36.45
C SER A 110 2.55 -19.84 35.65
N PRO A 111 3.30 -20.83 36.15
CA PRO A 111 3.43 -22.12 35.49
C PRO A 111 2.10 -22.87 35.41
N HIS A 112 1.22 -22.69 36.40
CA HIS A 112 -0.11 -23.31 36.42
C HIS A 112 -1.02 -22.76 35.31
N LEU A 113 -1.00 -21.45 35.07
CA LEU A 113 -1.77 -20.84 33.99
C LEU A 113 -1.26 -21.28 32.61
N ALA A 114 0.05 -21.40 32.45
CA ALA A 114 0.64 -21.93 31.22
C ALA A 114 0.31 -23.39 30.94
N ALA A 115 0.10 -24.21 31.97
CA ALA A 115 -0.38 -25.58 31.80
C ALA A 115 -1.81 -25.61 31.23
N LYS A 116 -2.67 -24.69 31.69
CA LYS A 116 -4.07 -24.56 31.22
C LYS A 116 -4.18 -24.04 29.77
N MET A 117 -3.17 -23.31 29.28
CA MET A 117 -3.13 -22.79 27.90
C MET A 117 -2.61 -23.81 26.87
N ARG A 118 -2.25 -25.03 27.27
CA ARG A 118 -1.81 -26.05 26.31
C ARG A 118 -2.98 -26.47 25.41
N PRO A 119 -2.75 -26.67 24.10
CA PRO A 119 -3.77 -27.19 23.21
C PRO A 119 -4.22 -28.59 23.68
N PRO A 120 -5.47 -28.98 23.42
CA PRO A 120 -5.95 -30.33 23.71
C PRO A 120 -5.05 -31.35 23.03
N ILE A 121 -4.50 -32.29 23.79
CA ILE A 121 -3.66 -33.35 23.24
C ILE A 121 -4.59 -34.30 22.48
N THR A 122 -4.63 -34.18 21.15
CA THR A 122 -5.20 -35.23 20.31
C THR A 122 -4.20 -36.39 20.31
N PRO A 123 -4.55 -37.59 20.79
CA PRO A 123 -3.64 -38.72 20.77
C PRO A 123 -3.26 -39.01 19.31
N VAL A 124 -1.96 -38.98 19.03
CA VAL A 124 -1.44 -39.33 17.71
C VAL A 124 -1.63 -40.84 17.55
N LEU A 125 -2.66 -41.26 16.82
CA LEU A 125 -2.73 -42.64 16.33
C LEU A 125 -1.61 -42.85 15.32
N ARG A 126 -0.62 -43.67 15.71
CA ARG A 126 0.51 -44.09 14.87
C ARG A 126 -0.03 -44.68 13.56
N GLY A 127 0.32 -44.07 12.43
CA GLY A 127 -0.03 -44.55 11.08
C GLY A 127 -1.09 -43.74 10.32
N ARG A 128 -1.78 -42.77 10.95
CA ARG A 128 -2.74 -41.90 10.23
C ARG A 128 -2.05 -40.61 9.77
N PRO A 129 -2.12 -40.22 8.48
CA PRO A 129 -1.66 -38.90 8.06
C PRO A 129 -2.42 -37.85 8.87
N SER A 130 -1.69 -36.98 9.57
CA SER A 130 -2.26 -35.94 10.41
C SER A 130 -3.13 -35.04 9.54
N SER A 131 -4.46 -35.15 9.68
CA SER A 131 -5.39 -34.16 9.14
C SER A 131 -4.92 -32.77 9.60
N LYS A 132 -4.94 -31.79 8.68
CA LYS A 132 -4.44 -30.41 8.81
C LYS A 132 -4.25 -29.97 10.27
N ARG A 133 -2.99 -29.76 10.69
CA ARG A 133 -2.65 -29.32 12.05
C ARG A 133 -3.42 -28.04 12.38
N SER A 134 -4.40 -28.15 13.27
CA SER A 134 -5.19 -27.00 13.71
C SER A 134 -4.31 -26.12 14.60
N ILE A 135 -4.07 -24.88 14.15
CA ILE A 135 -3.25 -23.92 14.90
C ILE A 135 -4.08 -23.35 16.04
N HIS A 136 -3.57 -23.56 17.25
CA HIS A 136 -4.16 -23.07 18.48
C HIS A 136 -3.29 -21.95 19.07
N ILE A 137 -3.96 -20.92 19.56
CA ILE A 137 -3.34 -19.81 20.28
C ILE A 137 -3.90 -19.87 21.70
N CYS A 138 -3.04 -20.01 22.70
CA CYS A 138 -3.41 -20.13 24.12
C CYS A 138 -4.50 -21.19 24.39
N GLY A 139 -4.47 -22.32 23.67
CA GLY A 139 -5.44 -23.41 23.83
C GLY A 139 -6.79 -23.20 23.12
N ARG A 140 -7.01 -22.04 22.46
CA ARG A 140 -8.20 -21.77 21.64
C ARG A 140 -7.84 -21.81 20.15
N PRO A 141 -8.79 -22.14 19.25
CA PRO A 141 -8.52 -22.11 17.82
C PRO A 141 -8.27 -20.67 17.35
N ARG A 142 -7.34 -20.48 16.41
CA ARG A 142 -6.94 -19.16 15.88
C ARG A 142 -8.09 -18.26 15.46
N TRP A 143 -9.17 -18.83 14.92
CA TRP A 143 -10.33 -18.08 14.44
C TRP A 143 -11.00 -17.25 15.53
N VAL A 144 -10.92 -17.66 16.80
CA VAL A 144 -11.46 -16.87 17.92
C VAL A 144 -10.71 -15.54 18.05
N PHE A 145 -9.38 -15.55 17.91
CA PHE A 145 -8.58 -14.33 17.97
C PHE A 145 -8.81 -13.46 16.74
N VAL A 146 -8.86 -14.06 15.55
CA VAL A 146 -9.18 -13.35 14.30
C VAL A 146 -10.55 -12.66 14.42
N LEU A 147 -11.59 -13.37 14.86
CA LEU A 147 -12.93 -12.80 15.04
C LEU A 147 -12.97 -11.71 16.12
N PHE A 148 -12.24 -11.90 17.22
CA PHE A 148 -12.19 -10.89 18.27
C PHE A 148 -11.52 -9.60 17.78
N PHE A 149 -10.33 -9.69 17.20
CA PHE A 149 -9.60 -8.52 16.69
C PHE A 149 -10.33 -7.87 15.51
N SER A 150 -10.96 -8.65 14.64
CA SER A 150 -11.77 -8.11 13.54
C SER A 150 -13.03 -7.43 14.04
N ALA A 151 -13.72 -7.96 15.05
CA ALA A 151 -14.90 -7.31 15.65
C ALA A 151 -14.53 -5.98 16.33
N VAL A 152 -13.47 -5.96 17.15
CA VAL A 152 -12.97 -4.74 17.78
C VAL A 152 -12.58 -3.71 16.72
N SER A 153 -11.84 -4.14 15.69
CA SER A 153 -11.46 -3.26 14.58
C SER A 153 -12.68 -2.71 13.83
N CYS A 154 -13.67 -3.55 13.53
CA CYS A 154 -14.90 -3.16 12.87
C CYS A 154 -15.67 -2.10 13.68
N ILE A 155 -15.84 -2.33 14.98
CA ILE A 155 -16.48 -1.36 15.89
C ILE A 155 -15.70 -0.04 15.88
N LEU A 156 -14.37 -0.08 16.00
CA LEU A 156 -13.55 1.13 15.98
C LEU A 156 -13.69 1.89 14.66
N TRP A 157 -13.71 1.19 13.51
CA TRP A 157 -13.88 1.82 12.20
C TRP A 157 -15.26 2.46 12.03
N LEU A 158 -16.33 1.79 12.48
CA LEU A 158 -17.71 2.25 12.32
C LEU A 158 -18.06 3.38 13.30
N THR A 159 -17.68 3.26 14.57
CA THR A 159 -18.03 4.24 15.61
C THR A 159 -17.29 5.57 15.47
N SER A 160 -16.07 5.55 14.92
CA SER A 160 -15.22 6.73 14.83
C SER A 160 -15.34 7.49 13.51
N CYS A 161 -16.12 6.99 12.55
CA CYS A 161 -16.14 7.45 11.15
C CYS A 161 -14.72 7.56 10.54
N SER A 162 -13.74 6.82 11.09
CA SER A 162 -12.35 6.90 10.63
C SER A 162 -12.21 6.36 9.20
N LEU A 163 -13.04 5.38 8.83
CA LEU A 163 -13.05 4.83 7.47
C LEU A 163 -13.39 5.92 6.45
N LEU A 164 -14.43 6.72 6.76
CA LEU A 164 -14.85 7.84 5.93
C LEU A 164 -13.75 8.90 5.86
N THR A 165 -13.06 9.17 6.97
CA THR A 165 -11.95 10.12 7.00
C THR A 165 -10.78 9.67 6.12
N VAL A 166 -10.42 8.39 6.17
CA VAL A 166 -9.37 7.82 5.32
C VAL A 166 -9.78 7.86 3.85
N LEU A 167 -11.05 7.57 3.54
CA LEU A 167 -11.58 7.65 2.18
C LEU A 167 -11.57 9.09 1.65
N TRP A 168 -11.94 10.07 2.48
CA TRP A 168 -11.79 11.49 2.13
C TRP A 168 -10.34 11.89 1.93
N ALA A 169 -9.41 11.43 2.79
CA ALA A 169 -7.98 11.70 2.61
C ALA A 169 -7.46 11.13 1.29
N LEU A 170 -7.89 9.91 0.91
CA LEU A 170 -7.57 9.32 -0.37
C LEU A 170 -8.14 10.13 -1.53
N LEU A 171 -9.40 10.55 -1.43
CA LEU A 171 -10.05 11.36 -2.46
C LEU A 171 -9.34 12.72 -2.64
N ILE A 172 -9.01 13.39 -1.53
CA ILE A 172 -8.25 14.65 -1.54
C ILE A 172 -6.86 14.45 -2.15
N ALA A 173 -6.18 13.36 -1.79
CA ALA A 173 -4.88 13.02 -2.36
C ALA A 173 -4.94 12.81 -3.88
N LEU A 174 -5.90 12.02 -4.38
CA LEU A 174 -6.11 11.79 -5.81
C LEU A 174 -6.55 13.07 -6.53
N PHE A 175 -7.38 13.89 -5.91
CA PHE A 175 -7.79 15.16 -6.47
C PHE A 175 -6.61 16.14 -6.58
N ALA A 176 -5.78 16.23 -5.53
CA ALA A 176 -4.58 17.06 -5.52
C ALA A 176 -3.57 16.63 -6.60
N THR A 177 -3.38 15.33 -6.83
CA THR A 177 -2.49 14.85 -7.90
C THR A 177 -3.03 15.18 -9.28
N VAL A 178 -4.34 14.98 -9.52
CA VAL A 178 -4.98 15.35 -10.79
C VAL A 178 -4.91 16.85 -11.03
N LEU A 179 -5.22 17.67 -10.03
CA LEU A 179 -5.11 19.13 -10.13
C LEU A 179 -3.68 19.58 -10.43
N HIS A 180 -2.71 19.06 -9.68
CA HIS A 180 -1.31 19.38 -9.88
C HIS A 180 -0.86 18.97 -11.29
N ALA A 181 -1.15 17.73 -11.72
CA ALA A 181 -0.82 17.25 -13.06
C ALA A 181 -1.52 18.04 -14.18
N SER A 182 -2.71 18.57 -13.92
CA SER A 182 -3.50 19.37 -14.88
C SER A 182 -2.91 20.75 -15.11
N PHE A 183 -2.53 21.44 -14.03
CA PHE A 183 -2.06 22.82 -14.10
C PHE A 183 -0.55 22.92 -14.29
N ARG A 184 0.22 21.88 -13.94
CA ARG A 184 1.67 21.90 -14.10
C ARG A 184 2.04 22.02 -15.58
N THR A 185 2.88 23.00 -15.91
CA THR A 185 3.40 23.11 -17.28
C THR A 185 4.31 21.92 -17.59
N PRO A 186 4.17 21.28 -18.76
CA PRO A 186 5.04 20.17 -19.13
C PRO A 186 6.48 20.67 -19.24
N ASN A 187 7.39 20.01 -18.52
CA ASN A 187 8.79 20.44 -18.46
C ASN A 187 9.50 20.15 -19.79
N LEU A 188 10.26 21.11 -20.32
CA LEU A 188 11.11 20.91 -21.49
C LEU A 188 12.11 19.78 -21.27
N LYS A 189 12.63 19.64 -20.04
CA LYS A 189 13.49 18.54 -19.61
C LYS A 189 12.79 17.18 -19.66
N ALA A 190 11.48 17.16 -19.36
CA ALA A 190 10.68 15.94 -19.52
C ALA A 190 10.59 15.54 -20.98
N ARG A 191 10.26 16.49 -21.87
CA ARG A 191 10.20 16.24 -23.32
C ARG A 191 11.56 15.79 -23.88
N LEU A 192 12.65 16.42 -23.47
CA LEU A 192 14.01 16.10 -23.91
C LEU A 192 14.47 14.71 -23.44
N ASN A 193 14.11 14.32 -22.21
CA ASN A 193 14.38 12.96 -21.73
C ASN A 193 13.62 11.91 -22.54
N THR A 194 12.36 12.19 -22.91
CA THR A 194 11.59 11.29 -23.78
C THR A 194 12.26 11.15 -25.15
N PHE A 195 12.67 12.27 -25.77
CA PHE A 195 13.42 12.22 -27.03
C PHE A 195 14.72 11.43 -26.89
N ARG A 196 15.49 11.64 -25.82
CA ARG A 196 16.73 10.89 -25.54
C ARG A 196 16.47 9.38 -25.38
N GLU A 197 15.35 8.99 -24.80
CA GLU A 197 14.94 7.58 -24.67
C GLU A 197 14.50 6.98 -26.00
N GLU A 198 13.71 7.71 -26.80
CA GLU A 198 13.36 7.35 -28.17
C GLU A 198 14.63 7.15 -29.02
N PHE A 199 15.58 8.07 -28.98
CA PHE A 199 16.89 7.94 -29.65
C PHE A 199 17.67 6.71 -29.17
N ARG A 200 17.73 6.47 -27.85
CA ARG A 200 18.39 5.27 -27.31
C ARG A 200 17.71 3.97 -27.74
N ALA A 201 16.39 3.95 -27.86
CA ALA A 201 15.64 2.77 -28.29
C ALA A 201 15.89 2.49 -29.78
N VAL A 202 15.84 3.53 -30.62
CA VAL A 202 16.19 3.42 -32.05
C VAL A 202 17.64 2.92 -32.21
N TRP A 203 18.58 3.51 -31.46
CA TRP A 203 19.98 3.09 -31.52
C TRP A 203 20.22 1.65 -31.07
N ARG A 204 19.52 1.18 -30.02
CA ARG A 204 19.56 -0.21 -29.58
C ARG A 204 19.07 -1.17 -30.66
N ASN A 205 17.96 -0.84 -31.34
CA ASN A 205 17.46 -1.65 -32.44
C ASN A 205 18.43 -1.72 -33.63
N TYR A 206 19.18 -0.63 -33.90
CA TYR A 206 20.24 -0.65 -34.93
C TYR A 206 21.47 -1.47 -34.51
N SER A 207 21.79 -1.56 -33.22
CA SER A 207 22.93 -2.35 -32.74
C SER A 207 22.66 -3.86 -32.61
N GLU A 208 21.40 -4.28 -32.66
CA GLU A 208 20.98 -5.69 -32.61
C GLU A 208 20.79 -6.31 -34.01
N LEU A 209 20.97 -5.52 -35.07
CA LEU A 209 21.04 -5.93 -36.48
C LEU A 209 22.50 -6.19 -36.91
#